data_AF-A0A7S1PVQ1-F1
#
_entry.id   AF-A0A7S1PVQ1-F1
#
_cell.length_a   1.000
_cell.length_b   1.000
_cell.length_c   1.000
_cell.angle_alpha   90.00
_cell.angle_beta   90.00
_cell.angle_gamma   90.00
#
_symmetry.space_group_name_H-M   'P 1'
#
loop_
_entity.id
_entity.type
_entity.pdbx_description
1 polymer ?
#
loop_
_entity_poly.entity_id
_entity_poly.type
_entity_poly.pdbx_seq_one_letter_code
_entity_poly.pdbx_strand_id
1 'polypeptide(L)'
;MIFCTECGGGSYQDIRGQTQCKRCERGRYGSGRARTGCEDCPPTFSTDGTGYAKASDCGCPAGQFNATVYEPSMGPTCVPCRTGIKCLGFSNPLTLAPGFYEAASDFNPFQGVWACWPASKCPGGPPGTCTDQLQGL
;
A
#
# COMPACT_ATOMS: atom_id res chain seq x y z
N MET A 1 -24.09 1.30 38.06
CA MET A 1 -22.97 2.14 37.57
C MET A 1 -22.51 1.54 36.24
N ILE A 2 -22.64 2.29 35.14
CA ILE A 2 -22.17 1.85 33.81
C ILE A 2 -20.75 2.35 33.66
N PHE A 3 -19.77 1.43 33.65
CA PHE A 3 -18.40 1.75 33.32
C PHE A 3 -18.26 1.71 31.79
N CYS A 4 -17.91 2.83 31.18
CA CYS A 4 -17.46 2.84 29.79
C CYS A 4 -15.96 2.56 29.78
N THR A 5 -15.55 1.44 29.19
CA THR A 5 -14.14 1.18 28.95
C THR A 5 -13.65 2.08 27.82
N GLU A 6 -12.65 2.91 28.08
CA GLU A 6 -12.05 3.73 27.02
C GLU A 6 -11.36 2.85 25.98
N CYS A 7 -11.88 2.86 24.76
CA CYS A 7 -11.22 2.20 23.64
C CYS A 7 -9.99 2.99 23.22
N GLY A 8 -8.85 2.31 23.16
CA GLY A 8 -7.62 2.86 22.59
C GLY A 8 -7.71 3.02 21.07
N GLY A 9 -6.67 3.66 20.50
CA GLY A 9 -6.58 3.88 19.06
C GLY A 9 -6.75 2.60 18.25
N GLY A 10 -7.43 2.75 17.11
CA GLY A 10 -7.82 1.66 16.23
C GLY A 10 -8.98 0.81 16.70
N SER A 11 -9.60 1.17 17.82
CA SER A 11 -10.82 0.53 18.29
C SER A 11 -11.88 1.58 18.65
N TYR A 12 -13.14 1.16 18.63
CA TYR A 12 -14.29 1.99 18.93
C TYR A 12 -15.34 1.21 19.71
N GLN A 13 -16.26 1.94 20.34
CA GLN A 13 -17.41 1.39 21.01
C GLN A 13 -18.60 2.33 20.86
N ASP A 14 -19.60 1.85 20.15
CA ASP A 14 -20.84 2.55 19.81
C ASP A 14 -21.93 2.39 20.89
N ILE A 15 -21.77 1.42 21.80
CA ILE A 15 -22.78 1.07 22.82
C ILE A 15 -22.23 1.36 24.22
N ARG A 16 -22.96 2.13 25.03
CA ARG A 16 -22.58 2.40 26.43
C ARG A 16 -22.55 1.11 27.26
N GLY A 17 -21.46 0.91 28.00
CA GLY A 17 -21.30 -0.21 28.94
C GLY A 17 -20.80 -1.51 28.33
N GLN A 18 -20.30 -1.51 27.08
CA GLN A 18 -19.60 -2.66 26.54
C GLN A 18 -18.23 -2.79 27.20
N THR A 19 -17.86 -4.02 27.54
CA THR A 19 -16.56 -4.34 28.16
C THR A 19 -15.46 -4.58 27.13
N GLN A 20 -15.82 -4.67 25.84
CA GLN A 20 -14.89 -4.86 24.72
C GLN A 20 -15.03 -3.77 23.68
N CYS A 21 -13.92 -3.45 23.02
CA CYS A 21 -13.87 -2.49 21.94
C CYS A 21 -13.86 -3.22 20.60
N LYS A 22 -14.67 -2.74 19.65
CA LYS A 22 -14.67 -3.21 18.26
C LYS A 22 -13.45 -2.65 17.55
N ARG A 23 -12.73 -3.47 16.78
CA ARG A 23 -11.59 -3.00 15.97
C ARG A 23 -12.11 -2.28 14.72
N CYS A 24 -11.40 -1.25 14.27
CA CYS A 24 -11.69 -0.64 12.98
C CYS A 24 -11.47 -1.65 11.86
N GLU A 25 -12.47 -1.80 11.00
CA GLU A 25 -12.44 -2.71 9.85
C GLU A 25 -11.44 -2.24 8.78
N ARG A 26 -11.14 -3.11 7.82
CA ARG A 26 -10.29 -2.77 6.69
C ARG A 26 -10.86 -1.57 5.94
N GLY A 27 -10.00 -0.61 5.60
CA GLY A 27 -10.39 0.65 4.97
C GLY A 27 -10.71 1.76 5.96
N ARG A 28 -10.61 1.50 7.28
CA ARG A 28 -10.92 2.46 8.33
C ARG A 28 -9.86 2.53 9.42
N TYR A 29 -9.77 3.66 10.09
CA TYR A 29 -8.89 3.89 11.23
C TYR A 29 -9.60 4.62 12.37
N GLY A 30 -9.12 4.47 13.61
CA GLY A 30 -9.70 5.11 14.79
C GLY A 30 -8.66 5.94 15.52
N SER A 31 -8.55 7.24 15.20
CA SER A 31 -7.56 8.10 15.86
C SER A 31 -7.99 8.50 17.27
N GLY A 32 -7.08 8.41 18.24
CA GLY A 32 -7.36 8.80 19.64
C GLY A 32 -8.02 7.73 20.49
N ARG A 33 -8.64 8.16 21.60
CA ARG A 33 -9.30 7.29 22.59
C ARG A 33 -10.81 7.56 22.63
N ALA A 34 -11.56 6.65 23.26
CA ALA A 34 -13.00 6.79 23.53
C ALA A 34 -13.84 7.05 22.26
N ARG A 35 -13.44 6.43 21.14
CA ARG A 35 -14.15 6.52 19.86
C ARG A 35 -15.47 5.78 19.90
N THR A 36 -16.50 6.36 19.28
CA THR A 36 -17.79 5.70 19.01
C THR A 36 -17.90 5.12 17.59
N GLY A 37 -16.90 5.39 16.74
CA GLY A 37 -16.79 4.87 15.38
C GLY A 37 -15.39 5.08 14.81
N CYS A 38 -15.14 4.49 13.65
CA CYS A 38 -13.90 4.67 12.89
C CYS A 38 -14.09 5.65 11.73
N GLU A 39 -13.02 6.31 11.32
CA GLU A 39 -12.94 7.15 10.14
C GLU A 39 -12.55 6.31 8.92
N ASP A 40 -13.16 6.62 7.78
CA ASP A 40 -12.79 6.02 6.50
C ASP A 40 -11.43 6.55 6.03
N CYS A 41 -10.64 5.68 5.40
CA CYS A 41 -9.45 6.12 4.68
C CYS A 41 -9.81 7.07 3.52
N PRO A 42 -8.87 7.94 3.10
CA PRO A 42 -9.06 8.80 1.93
C PRO A 42 -9.48 8.00 0.68
N PRO A 43 -10.19 8.63 -0.29
CA PRO A 43 -10.59 7.97 -1.52
C PRO A 43 -9.43 7.26 -2.19
N THR A 44 -9.64 6.02 -2.64
CA THR A 44 -8.64 5.09 -3.24
C THR A 44 -7.64 4.44 -2.27
N PHE A 45 -7.53 4.92 -1.03
CA PHE A 45 -6.67 4.33 0.00
C PHE A 45 -7.44 3.33 0.87
N SER A 46 -6.72 2.42 1.49
CA SER A 46 -7.25 1.43 2.42
C SER A 46 -6.18 1.05 3.44
N THR A 47 -6.59 0.60 4.62
CA THR A 47 -5.69 -0.12 5.52
C THR A 47 -5.46 -1.55 5.01
N ASP A 48 -4.37 -2.21 5.43
CA ASP A 48 -4.09 -3.60 5.04
C ASP A 48 -4.90 -4.64 5.84
N GLY A 49 -5.49 -4.20 6.95
CA GLY A 49 -6.06 -5.04 8.00
C GLY A 49 -6.92 -4.25 8.98
N THR A 50 -7.09 -4.76 10.20
CA THR A 50 -8.01 -4.20 11.20
C THR A 50 -7.28 -3.59 12.39
N GLY A 51 -7.90 -2.60 13.03
CA GLY A 51 -7.40 -2.03 14.27
C GLY A 51 -6.40 -0.89 14.10
N TYR A 52 -6.46 -0.18 12.97
CA TYR A 52 -5.53 0.90 12.66
C TYR A 52 -5.89 2.20 13.36
N ALA A 53 -4.88 2.89 13.90
CA ALA A 53 -5.09 4.04 14.78
C ALA A 53 -4.82 5.37 14.09
N LYS A 54 -4.21 5.40 12.91
CA LYS A 54 -3.76 6.63 12.27
C LYS A 54 -4.19 6.68 10.81
N ALA A 55 -4.45 7.90 10.33
CA ALA A 55 -4.66 8.15 8.91
C ALA A 55 -3.43 7.79 8.06
N SER A 56 -2.22 7.87 8.63
CA SER A 56 -0.97 7.44 7.99
C SER A 56 -0.92 5.93 7.72
N ASP A 57 -1.79 5.16 8.36
CA ASP A 57 -1.88 3.72 8.14
C ASP A 57 -2.76 3.37 6.91
N CYS A 58 -3.39 4.38 6.30
CA CYS A 58 -4.07 4.25 5.02
C CYS A 58 -3.03 4.29 3.88
N GLY A 59 -2.99 3.25 3.06
CA GLY A 59 -2.10 3.14 1.92
C GLY A 59 -2.81 2.61 0.68
N CYS A 60 -2.08 2.51 -0.43
CA CYS A 60 -2.63 1.87 -1.61
C CYS A 60 -2.73 0.36 -1.39
N PRO A 61 -3.86 -0.27 -1.77
CA PRO A 61 -3.96 -1.73 -1.72
C PRO A 61 -2.91 -2.39 -2.63
N ALA A 62 -2.61 -3.66 -2.37
CA ALA A 62 -1.69 -4.43 -3.22
C ALA A 62 -2.14 -4.39 -4.69
N GLY A 63 -1.17 -4.27 -5.60
CA GLY A 63 -1.43 -4.05 -7.03
C GLY A 63 -1.65 -2.59 -7.42
N GLN A 64 -1.54 -1.65 -6.48
CA GLN A 64 -1.61 -0.21 -6.74
C GLN A 64 -0.46 0.55 -6.08
N PHE A 65 -0.17 1.75 -6.58
CA PHE A 65 0.82 2.67 -6.03
C PHE A 65 0.29 4.09 -5.96
N ASN A 66 0.90 4.93 -5.13
CA ASN A 66 0.49 6.32 -4.99
C ASN A 66 1.05 7.15 -6.16
N ALA A 67 0.16 7.65 -7.03
CA ALA A 67 0.53 8.41 -8.20
C ALA A 67 1.25 9.74 -7.86
N THR A 68 0.97 10.37 -6.71
CA THR A 68 1.59 11.66 -6.35
C THR A 68 3.11 11.59 -6.26
N VAL A 69 3.66 10.40 -6.00
CA VAL A 69 5.11 10.18 -5.91
C VAL A 69 5.79 10.37 -7.27
N TYR A 70 5.07 10.11 -8.36
CA TYR A 70 5.60 10.12 -9.73
C TYR A 70 5.01 11.24 -10.58
N GLU A 71 3.75 11.59 -10.33
CA GLU A 71 3.00 12.66 -10.97
C GLU A 71 2.41 13.55 -9.87
N PRO A 72 3.16 14.55 -9.36
CA PRO A 72 2.71 15.43 -8.27
C PRO A 72 1.41 16.18 -8.59
N SER A 73 1.09 16.30 -9.89
CA SER A 73 -0.12 16.91 -10.43
C SER A 73 -1.39 16.07 -10.20
N MET A 74 -1.29 14.75 -9.95
CA MET A 74 -2.43 13.83 -9.86
C MET A 74 -3.09 13.75 -8.47
N GLY A 75 -2.57 14.44 -7.46
CA GLY A 75 -3.08 14.35 -6.08
C GLY A 75 -2.90 12.95 -5.46
N PRO A 76 -3.21 12.77 -4.16
CA PRO A 76 -3.10 11.48 -3.49
C PRO A 76 -4.16 10.52 -4.02
N THR A 77 -3.78 9.71 -4.99
CA THR A 77 -4.63 8.70 -5.60
C THR A 77 -3.85 7.41 -5.88
N CYS A 78 -4.49 6.28 -5.63
CA CYS A 78 -3.94 4.97 -5.90
C CYS A 78 -4.26 4.56 -7.33
N VAL A 79 -3.21 4.26 -8.10
CA VAL A 79 -3.29 3.84 -9.49
C VAL A 79 -2.77 2.41 -9.64
N PRO A 80 -3.37 1.59 -10.54
CA PRO A 80 -2.91 0.23 -10.77
C PRO A 80 -1.50 0.20 -11.36
N CYS A 81 -0.72 -0.83 -11.00
CA CYS A 81 0.59 -1.07 -11.63
C CYS A 81 0.44 -1.31 -13.13
N ARG A 82 1.43 -0.85 -13.91
CA ARG A 82 1.54 -1.25 -15.33
C ARG A 82 2.05 -2.69 -15.43
N THR A 83 1.86 -3.29 -16.60
CA THR A 83 2.37 -4.63 -16.93
C THR A 83 3.88 -4.71 -16.68
N GLY A 84 4.31 -5.79 -16.03
CA GLY A 84 5.71 -6.00 -15.69
C GLY A 84 6.17 -5.37 -14.38
N ILE A 85 5.29 -4.64 -13.68
CA ILE A 85 5.54 -4.07 -12.36
C ILE A 85 4.61 -4.70 -11.34
N LYS A 86 5.16 -5.03 -10.18
CA LYS A 86 4.48 -5.49 -8.98
C LYS A 86 4.58 -4.42 -7.91
N CYS A 87 3.45 -3.80 -7.61
CA CYS A 87 3.30 -2.91 -6.46
C CYS A 87 2.78 -3.76 -5.29
N LEU A 88 3.51 -3.78 -4.19
CA LEU A 88 3.09 -4.46 -2.97
C LEU A 88 2.01 -3.66 -2.19
N GLY A 89 1.66 -2.47 -2.69
CA GLY A 89 0.83 -1.51 -1.97
C GLY A 89 1.61 -0.82 -0.85
N PHE A 90 1.01 0.22 -0.26
CA PHE A 90 1.63 1.04 0.80
C PHE A 90 2.97 1.64 0.36
N SER A 91 3.75 2.24 1.26
CA SER A 91 5.06 2.86 0.97
C SER A 91 6.16 1.86 0.57
N ASN A 92 5.79 0.69 0.02
CA ASN A 92 6.73 -0.32 -0.44
C ASN A 92 7.31 0.07 -1.81
N PRO A 93 8.59 -0.25 -2.07
CA PRO A 93 9.19 0.00 -3.37
C PRO A 93 8.46 -0.79 -4.46
N LEU A 94 8.31 -0.17 -5.63
CA LEU A 94 7.86 -0.85 -6.84
C LEU A 94 8.93 -1.87 -7.26
N THR A 95 8.49 -3.07 -7.63
CA THR A 95 9.38 -4.16 -8.06
C THR A 95 8.95 -4.68 -9.41
N LEU A 96 9.86 -5.25 -10.20
CA LEU A 96 9.56 -5.89 -11.46
C LEU A 96 8.93 -7.27 -11.23
N ALA A 97 7.94 -7.61 -12.05
CA ALA A 97 7.39 -8.96 -12.09
C ALA A 97 8.41 -9.92 -12.74
N PRO A 98 8.38 -11.22 -12.40
CA PRO A 98 9.20 -12.22 -13.09
C PRO A 98 8.99 -12.18 -14.61
N GLY A 99 10.07 -12.28 -15.37
CA GLY A 99 10.07 -12.15 -16.83
C GLY A 99 10.19 -10.71 -17.35
N PHE A 100 10.31 -9.71 -16.48
CA PHE A 100 10.46 -8.31 -16.86
C PHE A 100 11.75 -7.69 -16.32
N TYR A 101 12.32 -6.76 -17.09
CA TYR A 101 13.55 -6.02 -16.80
C TYR A 101 13.33 -4.51 -17.02
N GLU A 102 14.04 -3.70 -16.24
CA GLU A 102 14.21 -2.25 -16.41
C GLU A 102 15.63 -1.88 -15.98
N ALA A 103 16.26 -0.92 -16.66
CA ALA A 103 17.54 -0.35 -16.27
C ALA A 103 17.39 0.57 -15.05
N ALA A 104 18.35 0.53 -14.12
CA ALA A 104 18.32 1.37 -12.92
C ALA A 104 18.45 2.88 -13.23
N SER A 105 18.90 3.25 -14.43
CA SER A 105 19.07 4.63 -14.90
C SER A 105 17.78 5.28 -15.40
N ASP A 106 16.74 4.50 -15.72
CA ASP A 106 15.48 4.99 -16.33
C ASP A 106 14.33 5.11 -15.32
N PHE A 107 14.65 5.14 -14.02
CA PHE A 107 13.67 5.17 -12.95
C PHE A 107 13.02 6.56 -12.80
N ASN A 108 12.18 6.90 -13.77
CA ASN A 108 11.16 7.94 -13.66
C ASN A 108 9.91 7.49 -14.43
N PRO A 109 8.83 7.18 -13.72
CA PRO A 109 8.39 5.81 -13.44
C PRO A 109 8.43 4.87 -14.66
N PHE A 110 9.29 3.83 -14.61
CA PHE A 110 9.20 2.63 -15.44
C PHE A 110 8.93 2.90 -16.94
N GLN A 111 9.62 3.88 -17.53
CA GLN A 111 9.45 4.21 -18.94
C GLN A 111 9.98 3.12 -19.88
N GLY A 112 10.80 2.21 -19.35
CA GLY A 112 11.39 1.09 -20.07
C GLY A 112 11.22 -0.23 -19.32
N VAL A 113 10.00 -0.74 -19.20
CA VAL A 113 9.79 -2.12 -18.73
C VAL A 113 9.71 -3.05 -19.93
N TRP A 114 10.73 -3.90 -20.08
CA TRP A 114 10.84 -4.82 -21.20
C TRP A 114 10.60 -6.26 -20.76
N ALA A 115 9.87 -7.01 -21.58
CA ALA A 115 9.74 -8.45 -21.40
C ALA A 115 11.05 -9.12 -21.83
N CYS A 116 11.56 -10.00 -20.97
CA CYS A 116 12.77 -10.76 -21.25
C CYS A 116 12.47 -12.02 -22.04
N TRP A 117 13.36 -12.33 -22.99
CA TRP A 117 13.34 -13.59 -23.70
C TRP A 117 14.72 -14.27 -23.63
N PRO A 118 14.83 -15.45 -23.01
CA PRO A 118 13.78 -16.20 -22.32
C PRO A 118 13.40 -15.57 -20.97
N ALA A 119 12.14 -15.70 -20.55
CA ALA A 119 11.63 -15.09 -19.32
C ALA A 119 12.40 -15.51 -18.05
N SER A 120 13.04 -16.69 -18.06
CA SER A 120 13.89 -17.19 -16.98
C SER A 120 15.15 -16.38 -16.72
N LYS A 121 15.56 -15.51 -17.65
CA LYS A 121 16.73 -14.62 -17.47
C LYS A 121 16.45 -13.42 -16.57
N CYS A 122 15.18 -13.12 -16.35
CA CYS A 122 14.74 -11.98 -15.55
C CYS A 122 13.90 -12.50 -14.38
N PRO A 123 14.49 -12.62 -13.18
CA PRO A 123 13.78 -13.10 -12.01
C PRO A 123 12.74 -12.09 -11.49
N GLY A 124 12.77 -10.85 -12.03
CA GLY A 124 12.06 -9.70 -11.48
C GLY A 124 12.81 -9.12 -10.27
N GLY A 125 12.10 -8.34 -9.45
CA GLY A 125 12.68 -7.68 -8.28
C GLY A 125 13.09 -6.23 -8.53
N PRO A 126 14.11 -5.70 -7.84
CA PRO A 126 14.56 -4.32 -8.03
C PRO A 126 15.02 -4.05 -9.47
N PRO A 127 14.91 -2.81 -9.97
CA PRO A 127 15.48 -2.41 -11.26
C PRO A 127 16.97 -2.78 -11.37
N GLY A 128 17.43 -3.14 -12.56
CA GLY A 128 18.82 -3.55 -12.81
C GLY A 128 19.17 -4.99 -12.38
N THR A 129 18.19 -5.79 -11.95
CA THR A 129 18.43 -7.18 -11.51
C THR A 129 18.24 -8.17 -12.67
N CYS A 130 19.31 -8.85 -13.08
CA CYS A 130 19.29 -9.95 -14.05
C CYS A 130 19.94 -11.21 -13.48
N THR A 131 19.54 -12.38 -13.95
CA THR A 131 20.30 -13.63 -13.73
C THR A 131 21.57 -13.59 -14.59
N ASP A 132 22.68 -14.09 -14.06
CA ASP A 132 24.00 -14.19 -14.74
C ASP A 132 24.84 -12.89 -14.90
N GLN A 133 24.66 -11.87 -14.03
CA GLN A 133 25.42 -10.60 -14.08
C GLN A 133 25.33 -9.81 -15.41
N LEU A 134 24.33 -10.12 -16.24
CA LEU A 134 24.10 -9.40 -17.48
C LEU A 134 23.47 -8.04 -17.17
N GLN A 135 24.14 -6.96 -17.57
CA GLN A 135 23.52 -5.63 -17.62
C GLN A 135 22.64 -5.60 -18.87
N GLY A 136 21.37 -5.19 -18.72
CA GLY A 136 20.54 -4.90 -19.90
C GLY A 136 21.23 -3.82 -20.73
N LEU A 137 21.19 -4.00 -22.04
CA LEU A 137 21.83 -3.12 -23.04
C LEU A 137 21.46 -1.65 -22.84
#